data_AF-A0A850B7A5-F1
#
_entry.id   AF-A0A850B7A5-F1
#
_cell.length_a   1.000
_cell.length_b   1.000
_cell.length_c   1.000
_cell.angle_alpha   90.00
_cell.angle_beta   90.00
_cell.angle_gamma   90.00
#
_symmetry.space_group_name_H-M   'P 1'
#
loop_
_entity.id
_entity.type
_entity.pdbx_description
1 polymer ?
#
loop_
_entity_poly.entity_id
_entity_poly.type
_entity_poly.pdbx_seq_one_letter_code
_entity_poly.pdbx_strand_id
1 'polypeptide(L)'
;MRSHIDGSLTAASPRVWTGLDVPSFVQITAGTLELFLLDKVRIAAPESADEDGFLAFYRDPYGASSCDLSSPKNCAFGAALYHCSGKLQWVVGLNDFMSRPDRLEVQDIRFDGGTLYFNEACQSYSKEANGRCSSLVAVDPSAKKVLWRSQPLLSNNTFVVAGEKYLITGYGFTAEPDYLFVLKRSDGSIAQRISVTTGPQRIERMGTNHVRVDLHDGTRQTSTDLTEKSRAS
;
A
#
# COMPACT_ATOMS: atom_id res chain seq x y z
N MET A 1 0.23 7.43 -5.55
CA MET A 1 1.06 6.26 -5.18
C MET A 1 2.19 6.67 -4.25
N ARG A 2 2.51 5.83 -3.25
CA ARG A 2 3.64 6.03 -2.33
C ARG A 2 4.94 5.50 -2.95
N SER A 3 5.99 6.31 -2.92
CA SER A 3 7.29 5.99 -3.53
C SER A 3 8.39 6.81 -2.85
N HIS A 4 9.62 6.29 -2.87
CA HIS A 4 10.86 6.98 -2.53
C HIS A 4 11.64 7.38 -3.80
N ILE A 5 10.96 7.40 -4.93
CA ILE A 5 11.45 7.92 -6.20
C ILE A 5 10.73 9.22 -6.49
N ASP A 6 11.49 10.28 -6.74
CA ASP A 6 11.04 11.49 -7.40
C ASP A 6 11.35 11.44 -8.91
N GLY A 7 10.42 11.93 -9.72
CA GLY A 7 10.45 11.85 -11.18
C GLY A 7 9.51 10.82 -11.78
N SER A 8 9.69 10.58 -13.09
CA SER A 8 8.82 9.72 -13.87
C SER A 8 9.02 8.23 -13.55
N LEU A 9 7.91 7.51 -13.43
CA LEU A 9 7.87 6.07 -13.21
C LEU A 9 8.12 5.28 -14.50
N THR A 10 8.29 5.96 -15.63
CA THR A 10 8.52 5.35 -16.95
C THR A 10 9.97 4.90 -17.10
N ALA A 11 10.18 3.76 -17.75
CA ALA A 11 11.47 3.21 -18.12
C ALA A 11 12.34 4.27 -18.81
N ALA A 12 13.66 4.19 -18.57
CA ALA A 12 14.66 5.12 -19.09
C ALA A 12 14.48 6.61 -18.72
N SER A 13 13.47 6.98 -17.92
CA SER A 13 13.36 8.34 -17.39
C SER A 13 14.33 8.55 -16.22
N PRO A 14 14.96 9.74 -16.10
CA PRO A 14 15.76 10.06 -14.93
C PRO A 14 14.87 10.04 -13.68
N ARG A 15 15.41 9.44 -12.61
CA ARG A 15 14.77 9.25 -11.31
C ARG A 15 15.76 9.63 -10.21
N VAL A 16 15.24 10.22 -9.14
CA VAL A 16 16.03 10.55 -7.95
C VAL A 16 15.46 9.79 -6.77
N TRP A 17 16.33 9.08 -6.05
CA TRP A 17 15.94 8.46 -4.78
C TRP A 17 15.83 9.53 -3.69
N THR A 18 14.68 9.59 -3.02
CA THR A 18 14.35 10.55 -1.95
C THR A 18 14.03 9.87 -0.62
N GLY A 19 14.16 8.54 -0.56
CA GLY A 19 13.98 7.76 0.65
C GLY A 19 15.21 7.72 1.56
N LEU A 20 15.18 6.80 2.52
CA LEU A 20 16.32 6.48 3.37
C LEU A 20 17.53 6.01 2.56
N ASP A 21 18.75 6.22 3.08
CA ASP A 21 19.94 5.58 2.52
C ASP A 21 19.71 4.07 2.39
N VAL A 22 19.93 3.54 1.18
CA VAL A 22 19.72 2.13 0.87
C VAL A 22 20.91 1.33 1.42
N PRO A 23 20.71 0.46 2.43
CA PRO A 23 21.80 -0.37 2.94
C PRO A 23 22.36 -1.27 1.85
N SER A 24 23.67 -1.54 1.87
CA SER A 24 24.34 -2.33 0.83
C SER A 24 23.81 -3.75 0.64
N PHE A 25 23.13 -4.31 1.65
CA PHE A 25 22.48 -5.62 1.58
C PHE A 25 21.10 -5.59 0.92
N VAL A 26 20.48 -4.41 0.76
CA VAL A 26 19.21 -4.25 0.05
C VAL A 26 19.51 -4.15 -1.43
N GLN A 27 18.94 -5.08 -2.20
CA GLN A 27 19.08 -5.05 -3.65
C GLN A 27 18.34 -3.83 -4.21
N ILE A 28 18.96 -3.08 -5.11
CA ILE A 28 18.33 -1.98 -5.84
C ILE A 28 17.51 -2.46 -7.05
N THR A 29 17.77 -3.70 -7.50
CA THR A 29 17.02 -4.39 -8.55
C THR A 29 16.76 -5.84 -8.17
N ALA A 30 15.66 -6.40 -8.65
CA ALA A 30 15.30 -7.80 -8.48
C ALA A 30 14.78 -8.36 -9.81
N GLY A 31 15.70 -8.92 -10.62
CA GLY A 31 15.40 -9.26 -12.00
C GLY A 31 15.18 -7.99 -12.84
N THR A 32 13.97 -7.83 -13.39
CA THR A 32 13.57 -6.61 -14.12
C THR A 32 13.01 -5.52 -13.22
N LEU A 33 12.66 -5.86 -11.97
CA LEU A 33 12.05 -4.94 -11.03
C LEU A 33 13.11 -3.98 -10.47
N GLU A 34 12.71 -2.74 -10.25
CA GLU A 34 13.52 -1.71 -9.59
C GLU A 34 12.96 -1.41 -8.20
N LEU A 35 13.83 -1.04 -7.26
CA LEU A 35 13.43 -0.59 -5.92
C LEU A 35 12.73 0.77 -6.00
N PHE A 36 11.47 0.83 -5.58
CA PHE A 36 10.68 2.07 -5.58
C PHE A 36 10.41 2.60 -4.17
N LEU A 37 10.48 1.76 -3.14
CA LEU A 37 10.20 2.15 -1.77
C LEU A 37 10.98 1.27 -0.81
N LEU A 38 11.46 1.89 0.27
CA LEU A 38 12.22 1.25 1.33
C LEU A 38 11.85 1.86 2.68
N ASP A 39 11.07 1.12 3.45
CA ASP A 39 10.59 1.55 4.76
C ASP A 39 11.35 0.85 5.88
N LYS A 40 11.66 1.59 6.95
CA LYS A 40 12.01 0.96 8.22
C LYS A 40 10.76 0.38 8.87
N VAL A 41 10.84 -0.88 9.30
CA VAL A 41 9.72 -1.61 9.91
C VAL A 41 10.21 -2.44 11.09
N ARG A 42 9.29 -2.80 11.99
CA ARG A 42 9.55 -3.79 13.04
C ARG A 42 9.22 -5.18 12.52
N ILE A 43 10.08 -6.15 12.82
CA ILE A 43 9.98 -7.55 12.40
C ILE A 43 9.24 -8.39 13.46
N ALA A 44 9.47 -8.15 14.76
CA ALA A 44 8.75 -8.82 15.85
C ALA A 44 7.70 -7.96 16.56
N ALA A 45 6.90 -8.66 17.37
CA ALA A 45 6.00 -8.13 18.37
C ALA A 45 6.72 -7.14 19.31
N PRO A 46 5.99 -6.19 19.93
CA PRO A 46 6.55 -5.01 20.62
C PRO A 46 7.49 -5.28 21.81
N GLU A 47 7.71 -6.54 22.21
CA GLU A 47 8.47 -6.91 23.41
C GLU A 47 9.97 -7.18 23.18
N SER A 48 10.47 -7.29 21.94
CA SER A 48 11.91 -7.44 21.65
C SER A 48 12.52 -6.17 21.05
N ALA A 49 13.54 -5.61 21.69
CA ALA A 49 14.14 -4.32 21.32
C ALA A 49 15.04 -4.36 20.07
N ASP A 50 15.40 -5.54 19.55
CA ASP A 50 16.43 -5.72 18.52
C ASP A 50 15.91 -6.22 17.15
N GLU A 51 14.64 -5.98 16.84
CA GLU A 51 14.01 -6.54 15.62
C GLU A 51 13.52 -5.48 14.64
N ASP A 52 14.40 -4.56 14.28
CA ASP A 52 14.15 -3.64 13.17
C ASP A 52 14.62 -4.22 11.83
N GLY A 53 13.99 -3.77 10.76
CA GLY A 53 14.31 -4.17 9.41
C GLY A 53 13.83 -3.19 8.37
N PHE A 54 13.92 -3.64 7.12
CA PHE A 54 13.57 -2.86 5.94
C PHE A 54 12.58 -3.63 5.08
N LEU A 55 11.41 -3.03 4.86
CA LEU A 55 10.48 -3.45 3.82
C LEU A 55 10.89 -2.79 2.52
N ALA A 56 11.34 -3.60 1.55
CA ALA A 56 11.66 -3.17 0.20
C ALA A 56 10.51 -3.52 -0.74
N PHE A 57 10.06 -2.56 -1.53
CA PHE A 57 9.06 -2.74 -2.58
C PHE A 57 9.66 -2.47 -3.95
N TYR A 58 9.41 -3.41 -4.84
CA TYR A 58 9.95 -3.46 -6.18
C TYR A 58 8.84 -3.47 -7.21
N ARG A 59 9.06 -2.82 -8.34
CA ARG A 59 8.14 -2.86 -9.49
C ARG A 59 8.88 -2.69 -10.80
N ASP A 60 8.27 -3.19 -11.87
CA ASP A 60 8.67 -2.76 -13.21
C ASP A 60 8.27 -1.27 -13.41
N PRO A 61 9.18 -0.43 -13.94
CA PRO A 61 8.85 0.89 -14.46
C PRO A 61 7.82 0.82 -15.59
N TYR A 62 6.99 1.84 -15.79
CA TYR A 62 6.07 1.89 -16.93
C TYR A 62 6.83 1.83 -18.25
N GLY A 63 6.38 1.03 -19.20
CA GLY A 63 7.07 0.80 -20.47
C GLY A 63 8.29 -0.15 -20.36
N ALA A 64 8.57 -0.73 -19.19
CA ALA A 64 9.56 -1.79 -19.03
C ALA A 64 8.90 -3.16 -18.97
N SER A 65 9.54 -4.18 -19.57
CA SER A 65 9.28 -5.61 -19.35
C SER A 65 7.80 -6.00 -19.33
N SER A 66 7.20 -6.13 -18.14
CA SER A 66 5.79 -6.54 -17.98
C SER A 66 4.78 -5.39 -17.95
N CYS A 67 5.25 -4.14 -17.84
CA CYS A 67 4.46 -2.99 -17.44
C CYS A 67 4.11 -2.08 -18.62
N ASP A 68 3.36 -2.62 -19.58
CA ASP A 68 2.77 -1.83 -20.68
C ASP A 68 1.42 -1.25 -20.25
N LEU A 69 1.33 0.07 -20.10
CA LEU A 69 0.10 0.76 -19.68
C LEU A 69 -1.03 0.70 -20.71
N SER A 70 -0.74 0.33 -21.97
CA SER A 70 -1.78 0.07 -22.97
C SER A 70 -2.37 -1.34 -22.86
N SER A 71 -1.67 -2.24 -22.16
CA SER A 71 -2.09 -3.61 -21.91
C SER A 71 -2.98 -3.69 -20.67
N PRO A 72 -4.00 -4.57 -20.66
CA PRO A 72 -4.75 -4.85 -19.44
C PRO A 72 -3.91 -5.62 -18.40
N LYS A 73 -2.77 -6.20 -18.76
CA LYS A 73 -1.97 -7.04 -17.86
C LYS A 73 -1.37 -6.20 -16.72
N ASN A 74 -1.38 -6.75 -15.50
CA ASN A 74 -0.70 -6.12 -14.37
C ASN A 74 0.81 -6.04 -14.64
N CYS A 75 1.42 -4.94 -14.22
CA CYS A 75 2.86 -4.87 -14.06
C CYS A 75 3.33 -5.92 -13.05
N ALA A 76 4.61 -6.29 -13.10
CA ALA A 76 5.23 -7.14 -12.12
C ALA A 76 5.60 -6.31 -10.88
N PHE A 77 5.33 -6.89 -9.70
CA PHE A 77 5.56 -6.30 -8.40
C PHE A 77 6.18 -7.32 -7.45
N GLY A 78 7.10 -6.88 -6.62
CA GLY A 78 7.78 -7.72 -5.64
C GLY A 78 7.96 -7.01 -4.32
N ALA A 79 8.09 -7.78 -3.24
CA ALA A 79 8.46 -7.25 -1.94
C ALA A 79 9.46 -8.17 -1.25
N ALA A 80 10.34 -7.58 -0.45
CA ALA A 80 11.28 -8.31 0.40
C ALA A 80 11.37 -7.65 1.78
N LEU A 81 11.64 -8.45 2.79
CA LEU A 81 11.92 -7.97 4.14
C LEU A 81 13.34 -8.37 4.52
N TYR A 82 14.13 -7.37 4.91
CA TYR A 82 15.50 -7.55 5.38
C TYR A 82 15.57 -7.19 6.86
N HIS A 83 16.24 -8.00 7.66
CA HIS A 83 16.64 -7.60 9.01
C HIS A 83 17.80 -6.60 8.96
N CYS A 84 17.93 -5.74 9.98
CA CYS A 84 19.03 -4.74 10.06
C CYS A 84 20.44 -5.36 9.99
N SER A 85 20.59 -6.65 10.33
CA SER A 85 21.84 -7.40 10.16
C SER A 85 22.16 -7.80 8.71
N GLY A 86 21.29 -7.47 7.75
CA GLY A 86 21.39 -7.89 6.35
C GLY A 86 20.80 -9.26 6.03
N LYS A 87 20.24 -9.97 7.01
CA LYS A 87 19.56 -11.25 6.77
C LYS A 87 18.24 -11.04 6.03
N LEU A 88 18.08 -11.64 4.86
CA LEU A 88 16.80 -11.73 4.15
C LEU A 88 15.82 -12.61 4.94
N GLN A 89 14.67 -12.06 5.31
CA GLN A 89 13.61 -12.78 6.02
C GLN A 89 12.68 -13.49 5.04
N TRP A 90 12.24 -12.78 3.99
CA TRP A 90 11.43 -13.33 2.91
C TRP A 90 11.51 -12.44 1.67
N VAL A 91 11.15 -13.04 0.53
CA VAL A 91 10.93 -12.39 -0.75
C VAL A 91 9.71 -13.01 -1.41
N VAL A 92 8.84 -12.19 -1.97
CA VAL A 92 7.57 -12.62 -2.60
C VAL A 92 7.28 -11.81 -3.86
N GLY A 93 6.71 -12.46 -4.87
CA GLY A 93 6.06 -11.79 -6.00
C GLY A 93 4.64 -11.40 -5.58
N LEU A 94 4.29 -10.11 -5.63
CA LEU A 94 2.97 -9.67 -5.19
C LEU A 94 1.86 -10.10 -6.14
N ASN A 95 2.19 -10.31 -7.42
CA ASN A 95 1.27 -10.83 -8.43
C ASN A 95 0.67 -12.20 -8.05
N ASP A 96 1.41 -13.04 -7.30
CA ASP A 96 0.94 -14.35 -6.83
C ASP A 96 -0.22 -14.23 -5.82
N PHE A 97 -0.36 -13.06 -5.18
CA PHE A 97 -1.43 -12.78 -4.22
C PHE A 97 -2.57 -11.96 -4.82
N MET A 98 -2.43 -11.47 -6.05
CA MET A 98 -3.46 -10.64 -6.68
C MET A 98 -4.69 -11.46 -7.02
N SER A 99 -5.87 -10.85 -6.87
CA SER A 99 -7.16 -11.48 -7.19
C SER A 99 -7.33 -11.81 -8.67
N ARG A 100 -6.54 -11.17 -9.54
CA ARG A 100 -6.60 -11.33 -11.00
C ARG A 100 -5.31 -10.85 -11.67
N PRO A 101 -5.02 -11.31 -12.89
CA PRO A 101 -3.78 -10.97 -13.60
C PRO A 101 -3.85 -9.65 -14.39
N ASP A 102 -4.96 -8.92 -14.32
CA ASP A 102 -5.23 -7.75 -15.16
C ASP A 102 -5.90 -6.57 -14.43
N ARG A 103 -5.57 -5.35 -14.86
CA ARG A 103 -6.12 -4.04 -14.45
C ARG A 103 -5.86 -3.66 -12.99
N LEU A 104 -4.88 -4.27 -12.34
CA LEU A 104 -4.47 -3.97 -10.97
C LEU A 104 -3.07 -3.37 -10.92
N GLU A 105 -2.88 -2.46 -9.97
CA GLU A 105 -1.61 -1.83 -9.63
C GLU A 105 -1.40 -1.85 -8.11
N VAL A 106 -0.14 -1.93 -7.67
CA VAL A 106 0.23 -1.64 -6.28
C VAL A 106 0.63 -0.17 -6.18
N GLN A 107 -0.15 0.62 -5.45
CA GLN A 107 0.08 2.04 -5.20
C GLN A 107 0.54 2.35 -3.78
N ASP A 108 0.38 1.43 -2.84
CA ASP A 108 0.95 1.49 -1.50
C ASP A 108 1.11 0.09 -0.91
N ILE A 109 2.07 -0.05 -0.01
CA ILE A 109 2.44 -1.30 0.66
C ILE A 109 2.99 -0.99 2.05
N ARG A 110 2.62 -1.81 3.04
CA ARG A 110 3.02 -1.67 4.44
C ARG A 110 3.20 -3.03 5.09
N PHE A 111 4.15 -3.12 6.01
CA PHE A 111 4.36 -4.30 6.83
C PHE A 111 4.22 -3.92 8.30
N ASP A 112 3.35 -4.61 9.03
CA ASP A 112 3.15 -4.39 10.46
C ASP A 112 2.62 -5.67 11.14
N GLY A 113 3.21 -6.03 12.27
CA GLY A 113 2.79 -7.19 13.06
C GLY A 113 2.83 -8.50 12.28
N GLY A 114 3.88 -8.73 11.49
CA GLY A 114 4.03 -9.94 10.67
C GLY A 114 3.16 -9.98 9.41
N THR A 115 2.31 -8.98 9.17
CA THR A 115 1.39 -8.95 8.03
C THR A 115 1.85 -7.94 7.00
N LEU A 116 1.88 -8.37 5.73
CA LEU A 116 2.07 -7.50 4.57
C LEU A 116 0.71 -7.05 4.04
N TYR A 117 0.51 -5.74 3.96
CA TYR A 117 -0.67 -5.12 3.39
C TYR A 117 -0.30 -4.41 2.09
N PHE A 118 -1.09 -4.57 1.04
CA PHE A 118 -0.96 -3.78 -0.19
C PHE A 118 -2.33 -3.59 -0.84
N ASN A 119 -2.48 -2.55 -1.65
CA ASN A 119 -3.68 -2.35 -2.44
C ASN A 119 -3.58 -3.02 -3.82
N GLU A 120 -4.71 -3.57 -4.26
CA GLU A 120 -4.96 -3.93 -5.65
C GLU A 120 -5.61 -2.73 -6.34
N ALA A 121 -4.96 -1.56 -6.32
CA ALA A 121 -5.47 -0.32 -6.88
C ALA A 121 -5.82 -0.47 -8.36
N CYS A 122 -6.70 0.38 -8.87
CA CYS A 122 -6.99 0.36 -10.29
C CYS A 122 -5.79 0.91 -11.08
N GLN A 123 -5.33 0.17 -12.09
CA GLN A 123 -4.27 0.64 -13.01
C GLN A 123 -4.73 1.85 -13.86
N SER A 124 -6.04 1.99 -14.07
CA SER A 124 -6.72 3.05 -14.80
C SER A 124 -8.11 3.29 -14.15
N TYR A 125 -9.09 3.78 -14.91
CA TYR A 125 -10.46 3.94 -14.46
C TYR A 125 -11.08 2.63 -13.97
N SER A 126 -11.82 2.70 -12.86
CA SER A 126 -12.48 1.54 -12.23
C SER A 126 -13.41 0.78 -13.20
N LYS A 127 -14.04 1.52 -14.12
CA LYS A 127 -14.91 0.97 -15.18
C LYS A 127 -14.18 -0.04 -16.06
N GLU A 128 -12.90 0.16 -16.37
CA GLU A 128 -12.11 -0.78 -17.18
C GLU A 128 -11.86 -2.11 -16.45
N ALA A 129 -11.85 -2.08 -15.12
CA ALA A 129 -11.77 -3.27 -14.27
C ALA A 129 -13.15 -3.85 -13.94
N ASN A 130 -14.25 -3.27 -14.43
CA ASN A 130 -15.64 -3.53 -14.04
C ASN A 130 -15.87 -3.36 -12.52
N GLY A 131 -15.25 -2.35 -11.92
CA GLY A 131 -15.33 -2.09 -10.46
C GLY A 131 -14.62 -3.14 -9.59
N ARG A 132 -13.82 -4.03 -10.17
CA ARG A 132 -13.10 -5.12 -9.47
C ARG A 132 -11.63 -4.76 -9.26
N CYS A 133 -11.39 -3.60 -8.66
CA CYS A 133 -10.08 -3.08 -8.26
C CYS A 133 -10.23 -2.24 -6.98
N SER A 134 -9.13 -1.69 -6.48
CA SER A 134 -9.03 -0.94 -5.23
C SER A 134 -9.44 -1.74 -3.99
N SER A 135 -9.12 -3.03 -3.96
CA SER A 135 -9.21 -3.84 -2.73
C SER A 135 -7.94 -3.64 -1.90
N LEU A 136 -8.03 -3.80 -0.58
CA LEU A 136 -6.87 -3.96 0.29
C LEU A 136 -6.66 -5.45 0.57
N VAL A 137 -5.42 -5.92 0.48
CA VAL A 137 -5.05 -7.33 0.69
C VAL A 137 -4.14 -7.42 1.90
N ALA A 138 -4.40 -8.41 2.77
CA ALA A 138 -3.49 -8.80 3.83
C ALA A 138 -2.90 -10.18 3.52
N VAL A 139 -1.60 -10.29 3.68
CA VAL A 139 -0.82 -11.49 3.35
C VAL A 139 0.10 -11.83 4.51
N ASP A 140 0.22 -13.12 4.79
CA ASP A 140 1.36 -13.68 5.51
C ASP A 140 2.44 -13.99 4.47
N PRO A 141 3.49 -13.15 4.37
CA PRO A 141 4.52 -13.30 3.34
C PRO A 141 5.43 -14.51 3.61
N SER A 142 5.58 -14.94 4.86
CA SER A 142 6.39 -16.10 5.24
C SER A 142 5.68 -17.41 4.87
N ALA A 143 4.37 -17.49 5.13
CA ALA A 143 3.53 -18.62 4.70
C ALA A 143 3.07 -18.52 3.24
N LYS A 144 3.37 -17.40 2.56
CA LYS A 144 2.92 -17.09 1.18
C LYS A 144 1.41 -17.26 1.01
N LYS A 145 0.63 -16.71 1.94
CA LYS A 145 -0.82 -16.92 2.01
C LYS A 145 -1.56 -15.61 2.15
N VAL A 146 -2.61 -15.42 1.35
CA VAL A 146 -3.60 -14.36 1.57
C VAL A 146 -4.40 -14.67 2.84
N LEU A 147 -4.38 -13.75 3.79
CA LEU A 147 -5.16 -13.82 5.03
C LEU A 147 -6.59 -13.36 4.79
N TRP A 148 -6.75 -12.21 4.13
CA TRP A 148 -8.05 -11.67 3.72
C TRP A 148 -7.87 -10.65 2.59
N ARG A 149 -8.99 -10.31 1.96
CA ARG A 149 -9.10 -9.24 0.96
C ARG A 149 -10.40 -8.48 1.19
N SER A 150 -10.32 -7.16 1.20
CA SER A 150 -11.49 -6.32 1.36
C SER A 150 -12.41 -6.39 0.14
N GLN A 151 -13.60 -5.81 0.24
CA GLN A 151 -14.40 -5.53 -0.95
C GLN A 151 -13.65 -4.55 -1.89
N PRO A 152 -13.94 -4.56 -3.20
CA PRO A 152 -13.40 -3.58 -4.15
C PRO A 152 -13.83 -2.14 -3.83
N LEU A 153 -13.16 -1.17 -4.45
CA LEU A 153 -13.47 0.26 -4.37
C LEU A 153 -13.35 0.84 -2.95
N LEU A 154 -12.34 0.38 -2.20
CA LEU A 154 -12.06 0.84 -0.84
C LEU A 154 -10.69 1.49 -0.69
N SER A 155 -9.70 1.09 -1.51
CA SER A 155 -8.30 1.42 -1.27
C SER A 155 -7.54 1.77 -2.55
N ASN A 156 -7.48 3.05 -2.87
CA ASN A 156 -6.58 3.64 -3.84
C ASN A 156 -5.53 4.51 -3.17
N ASN A 157 -4.46 4.83 -3.92
CA ASN A 157 -3.35 5.64 -3.45
C ASN A 157 -2.73 5.10 -2.15
N THR A 158 -2.68 5.91 -1.09
CA THR A 158 -2.03 5.56 0.16
C THR A 158 -3.04 5.18 1.23
N PHE A 159 -2.72 4.19 2.05
CA PHE A 159 -3.46 3.83 3.26
C PHE A 159 -2.53 3.91 4.47
N VAL A 160 -3.03 3.79 5.70
CA VAL A 160 -2.20 3.76 6.92
C VAL A 160 -2.63 2.65 7.87
N VAL A 161 -1.66 2.11 8.62
CA VAL A 161 -1.92 1.24 9.78
C VAL A 161 -2.18 2.12 11.00
N ALA A 162 -3.39 2.01 11.56
CA ALA A 162 -3.88 2.86 12.64
C ALA A 162 -4.02 2.04 13.94
N GLY A 163 -2.91 1.98 14.69
CA GLY A 163 -2.82 1.14 15.88
C GLY A 163 -2.96 -0.36 15.57
N GLU A 164 -3.37 -1.12 16.56
CA GLU A 164 -3.42 -2.59 16.48
C GLU A 164 -4.65 -3.14 15.76
N LYS A 165 -5.72 -2.34 15.67
CA LYS A 165 -7.04 -2.84 15.25
C LYS A 165 -7.45 -2.42 13.85
N TYR A 166 -6.94 -1.30 13.35
CA TYR A 166 -7.51 -0.66 12.17
C TYR A 166 -6.50 -0.32 11.08
N LEU A 167 -7.00 -0.31 9.86
CA LEU A 167 -6.38 0.30 8.69
C LEU A 167 -7.28 1.44 8.23
N ILE A 168 -6.70 2.54 7.79
CA ILE A 168 -7.46 3.65 7.21
C ILE A 168 -7.04 3.79 5.75
N THR A 169 -8.02 3.73 4.88
CA THR A 169 -7.82 3.82 3.44
C THR A 169 -8.84 4.78 2.82
N GLY A 170 -8.68 5.08 1.54
CA GLY A 170 -9.52 6.01 0.81
C GLY A 170 -9.84 5.52 -0.59
N TYR A 171 -11.05 5.82 -1.04
CA TYR A 171 -11.46 5.66 -2.42
C TYR A 171 -12.40 6.78 -2.81
N GLY A 172 -12.31 7.21 -4.06
CA GLY A 172 -13.07 8.33 -4.57
C GLY A 172 -12.41 8.86 -5.84
N PHE A 173 -13.21 9.09 -6.87
CA PHE A 173 -12.80 9.67 -8.14
C PHE A 173 -14.03 10.21 -8.88
N THR A 174 -13.85 10.86 -10.03
CA THR A 174 -14.83 11.73 -10.73
C THR A 174 -16.31 11.34 -10.60
N ALA A 175 -16.67 10.06 -10.79
CA ALA A 175 -18.06 9.58 -10.75
C ALA A 175 -18.36 8.69 -9.54
N GLU A 176 -17.34 8.35 -8.76
CA GLU A 176 -17.42 7.47 -7.62
C GLU A 176 -17.55 8.27 -6.32
N PRO A 177 -18.37 7.79 -5.37
CA PRO A 177 -18.52 8.51 -4.12
C PRO A 177 -17.19 8.57 -3.33
N ASP A 178 -16.85 9.74 -2.78
CA ASP A 178 -15.57 9.97 -2.08
C ASP A 178 -15.63 9.69 -0.58
N TYR A 179 -14.82 8.73 -0.14
CA TYR A 179 -14.82 8.25 1.24
C TYR A 179 -13.45 7.86 1.77
N LEU A 180 -13.31 8.03 3.08
CA LEU A 180 -12.38 7.25 3.89
C LEU A 180 -13.10 6.03 4.45
N PHE A 181 -12.34 4.94 4.57
CA PHE A 181 -12.79 3.70 5.18
C PHE A 181 -11.86 3.31 6.32
N VAL A 182 -12.46 2.99 7.46
CA VAL A 182 -11.77 2.34 8.58
C VAL A 182 -12.04 0.85 8.46
N LEU A 183 -11.01 0.06 8.18
CA LEU A 183 -11.10 -1.39 8.03
C LEU A 183 -10.55 -2.08 9.28
N LYS A 184 -11.18 -3.18 9.71
CA LYS A 184 -10.61 -4.04 10.75
C LYS A 184 -9.42 -4.82 10.20
N ARG A 185 -8.31 -4.81 10.92
CA ARG A 185 -7.09 -5.56 10.55
C ARG A 185 -7.27 -7.07 10.57
N SER A 186 -8.23 -7.58 11.35
CA SER A 186 -8.47 -9.01 11.51
C SER A 186 -9.05 -9.68 10.28
N ASP A 187 -9.90 -8.98 9.51
CA ASP A 187 -10.71 -9.56 8.44
C ASP A 187 -10.93 -8.65 7.23
N GLY A 188 -10.45 -7.41 7.26
CA GLY A 188 -10.65 -6.43 6.18
C GLY A 188 -12.07 -5.86 6.07
N SER A 189 -12.95 -6.15 7.04
CA SER A 189 -14.32 -5.62 7.07
C SER A 189 -14.36 -4.12 7.42
N ILE A 190 -15.33 -3.40 6.85
CA ILE A 190 -15.52 -1.97 7.11
C ILE A 190 -16.10 -1.78 8.52
N ALA A 191 -15.36 -1.09 9.38
CA ALA A 191 -15.84 -0.64 10.69
C ALA A 191 -16.55 0.73 10.59
N GLN A 192 -16.05 1.61 9.72
CA GLN A 192 -16.60 2.96 9.53
C GLN A 192 -16.36 3.47 8.12
N ARG A 193 -17.26 4.31 7.64
CA ARG A 193 -17.18 5.04 6.38
C ARG A 193 -17.39 6.53 6.64
N ILE A 194 -16.55 7.38 6.06
CA ILE A 194 -16.55 8.83 6.33
C ILE A 194 -16.48 9.58 5.01
N SER A 195 -17.48 10.40 4.73
CA SER A 195 -17.51 11.23 3.53
C SER A 195 -16.40 12.28 3.58
N VAL A 196 -15.75 12.47 2.44
CA VAL A 196 -14.82 13.59 2.20
C VAL A 196 -15.33 14.41 1.02
N THR A 197 -14.82 15.62 0.86
CA THR A 197 -15.32 16.55 -0.17
C THR A 197 -14.93 16.17 -1.60
N THR A 198 -13.82 15.45 -1.76
CA THR A 198 -13.37 14.89 -3.05
C THR A 198 -12.36 13.76 -2.83
N GLY A 199 -11.92 13.12 -3.92
CA GLY A 199 -11.14 11.88 -3.90
C GLY A 199 -9.88 11.95 -3.02
N PRO A 200 -9.73 11.05 -2.03
CA PRO A 200 -8.55 11.04 -1.17
C PRO A 200 -7.29 10.63 -1.95
N GLN A 201 -6.24 11.46 -1.88
CA GLN A 201 -4.98 11.25 -2.60
C GLN A 201 -3.86 10.76 -1.69
N ARG A 202 -3.75 11.32 -0.48
CA ARG A 202 -2.70 10.98 0.47
C ARG A 202 -3.24 10.97 1.88
N ILE A 203 -2.96 9.90 2.62
CA ILE A 203 -3.39 9.70 4.00
C ILE A 203 -2.13 9.61 4.85
N GLU A 204 -1.97 10.57 5.75
CA GLU A 204 -0.87 10.61 6.71
C GLU A 204 -1.40 10.37 8.11
N ARG A 205 -0.73 9.50 8.86
CA ARG A 205 -1.01 9.29 10.27
C ARG A 205 -0.46 10.46 11.08
N MET A 206 -1.33 11.15 11.81
CA MET A 206 -0.99 12.27 12.70
C MET A 206 -0.95 11.87 14.18
N GLY A 207 -1.42 10.66 14.50
CA GLY A 207 -1.47 10.10 15.85
C GLY A 207 -2.13 8.72 15.83
N THR A 208 -2.54 8.19 16.98
CA THR A 208 -3.20 6.87 17.03
C THR A 208 -4.54 6.85 16.30
N ASN A 209 -5.33 7.92 16.43
CA ASN A 209 -6.72 8.01 15.96
C ASN A 209 -6.96 9.20 15.02
N HIS A 210 -5.89 9.82 14.53
CA HIS A 210 -5.93 11.04 13.74
C HIS A 210 -5.19 10.83 12.43
N VAL A 211 -5.84 11.19 11.33
CA VAL A 211 -5.20 11.25 10.02
C VAL A 211 -5.42 12.60 9.38
N ARG A 212 -4.40 13.02 8.63
CA ARG A 212 -4.52 14.08 7.65
C ARG A 212 -4.74 13.45 6.30
N VAL A 213 -5.67 14.01 5.53
CA VAL A 213 -5.97 13.57 4.18
C VAL A 213 -5.79 14.73 3.22
N ASP A 214 -4.87 14.58 2.27
CA ASP A 214 -4.78 15.45 1.11
C ASP A 214 -5.79 14.95 0.06
N LEU A 215 -6.64 15.85 -0.41
CA LEU A 215 -7.72 15.56 -1.35
C LEU A 215 -7.35 15.98 -2.78
N HIS A 216 -8.09 15.47 -3.76
CA HIS A 216 -7.84 15.69 -5.19
C HIS A 216 -7.83 17.17 -5.62
N ASP A 217 -8.66 18.00 -4.99
CA ASP A 217 -8.73 19.45 -5.25
C ASP A 217 -7.60 20.25 -4.59
N GLY A 218 -6.64 19.57 -3.93
CA GLY A 218 -5.53 20.19 -3.21
C GLY A 218 -5.88 20.66 -1.80
N THR A 219 -7.14 20.51 -1.37
CA THR A 219 -7.53 20.81 0.02
C THR A 219 -7.06 19.72 0.97
N ARG A 220 -6.98 20.06 2.25
CA ARG A 220 -6.65 19.12 3.32
C ARG A 220 -7.80 19.00 4.30
N GLN A 221 -8.17 17.76 4.59
CA GLN A 221 -9.12 17.45 5.64
C GLN A 221 -8.40 16.71 6.75
N THR A 222 -8.62 17.13 8.00
CA THR A 222 -8.24 16.33 9.16
C THR A 222 -9.45 15.52 9.58
N SER A 223 -9.29 14.21 9.71
CA SER A 223 -10.33 13.35 10.26
C SER A 223 -9.91 12.91 11.66
N THR A 224 -10.72 13.29 12.63
CA THR A 224 -10.58 12.98 14.06
C THR A 224 -11.52 11.82 14.41
N ASP A 225 -11.19 11.07 15.47
CA ASP A 225 -12.01 10.00 16.06
C ASP A 225 -12.34 8.81 15.16
N LEU A 226 -11.37 8.36 14.36
CA LEU A 226 -11.51 7.22 13.46
C LEU A 226 -11.66 5.85 14.14
N THR A 227 -11.71 5.83 15.48
CA THR A 227 -11.65 4.60 16.27
C THR A 227 -12.44 4.64 17.58
N GLU A 228 -13.13 5.75 17.92
CA GLU A 228 -13.95 5.87 19.13
C GLU A 228 -15.46 5.97 18.83
N LYS A 229 -16.06 4.81 18.58
CA LYS A 229 -17.42 4.53 19.09
C LYS A 229 -17.39 3.30 19.98
N SER A 230 -16.78 3.45 21.16
CA SER A 230 -17.07 2.58 22.30
C SER A 230 -16.90 3.35 23.61
N ARG A 231 -17.84 4.27 23.88
CA ARG A 231 -18.23 4.73 25.22
C ARG A 231 -19.54 5.52 25.09
N ALA A 232 -20.62 4.80 24.83
CA ALA A 232 -21.91 5.17 25.39
C ALA A 232 -22.30 4.00 26.28
N SER A 233 -22.28 4.29 27.58
CA SER A 233 -22.79 3.52 28.71
C SER A 233 -24.17 2.94 28.47
#